data_AF-W3A2Y3-F1
#
_entry.id   AF-W3A2Y3-F1
#
_cell.length_a   1.000
_cell.length_b   1.000
_cell.length_c   1.000
_cell.angle_alpha   90.00
_cell.angle_beta   90.00
_cell.angle_gamma   90.00
#
_symmetry.space_group_name_H-M   'P 1'
#
loop_
_entity.id
_entity.type
_entity.pdbx_description
1 polymer ?
#
loop_
_entity_poly.entity_id
_entity_poly.type
_entity_poly.pdbx_seq_one_letter_code
_entity_poly.pdbx_strand_id
1 'polypeptide(L)'
;MRLRKAKRGDERLRFDETYYDKDSEKEEEPLLLFLRHTQGPYIYCGRLGYLGHRRGSKPLEFRWQLLDVNSLQWEKVQRLLASSETTSKTDSK
;
A
#
# COMPACT_ATOMS: atom_id res chain seq x y z
N MET A 1 15.58 7.69 6.45
CA MET A 1 15.61 6.21 6.36
C MET A 1 14.79 5.78 5.14
N ARG A 2 15.35 5.05 4.16
CA ARG A 2 14.55 4.54 3.02
C ARG A 2 13.82 3.27 3.45
N LEU A 3 12.48 3.31 3.51
CA LEU A 3 11.57 2.22 3.91
C LEU A 3 11.70 0.92 3.09
N ARG A 4 12.50 0.92 2.01
CA ARG A 4 12.70 -0.23 1.09
C ARG A 4 13.48 -1.41 1.69
N LYS A 5 14.03 -1.29 2.90
CA LYS A 5 14.89 -2.32 3.54
C LYS A 5 14.37 -2.83 4.90
N ALA A 6 13.15 -2.47 5.28
CA ALA A 6 12.59 -2.97 6.53
C ALA A 6 12.12 -4.43 6.35
N LYS A 7 12.46 -5.30 7.31
CA LYS A 7 11.95 -6.68 7.34
C LYS A 7 10.45 -6.67 7.69
N ARG A 8 9.72 -7.73 7.32
CA ARG A 8 8.31 -7.90 7.75
C ARG A 8 8.25 -7.78 9.27
N GLY A 9 7.41 -6.88 9.78
CA GLY A 9 7.26 -6.67 11.22
C GLY A 9 8.41 -5.88 11.88
N ASP A 10 9.17 -5.07 11.13
CA ASP A 10 10.19 -4.18 11.72
C ASP A 10 9.57 -3.26 12.77
N GLU A 11 9.93 -3.48 14.03
CA GLU A 11 9.30 -2.86 15.19
C GLU A 11 9.44 -1.33 15.20
N ARG A 12 10.50 -0.81 14.58
CA ARG A 12 10.74 0.64 14.45
C ARG A 12 9.69 1.34 13.59
N LEU A 13 8.93 0.59 12.80
CA LEU A 13 7.88 1.12 11.94
C LEU A 13 6.50 1.09 12.60
N ARG A 14 6.36 0.53 13.80
CA ARG A 14 5.07 0.39 14.48
C ARG A 14 4.57 1.72 15.03
N PHE A 15 3.25 1.81 15.21
CA PHE A 15 2.63 2.89 15.98
C PHE A 15 2.39 2.52 17.43
N ASP A 16 2.20 1.24 17.72
CA ASP A 16 1.85 0.75 19.05
C ASP A 16 2.34 -0.70 19.22
N GLU A 17 2.67 -1.08 20.45
CA GLU A 17 3.19 -2.41 20.82
C GLU A 17 2.08 -3.48 20.82
N THR A 18 0.82 -3.08 20.87
CA THR A 18 -0.31 -3.97 21.18
C THR A 18 -0.77 -4.90 20.05
N TYR A 19 -0.07 -4.98 18.90
CA TYR A 19 -0.63 -5.66 17.72
C TYR A 19 -0.24 -7.14 17.56
N TYR A 20 0.89 -7.59 18.08
CA TYR A 20 1.08 -9.04 18.16
C TYR A 20 0.37 -9.55 19.41
N ASP A 21 -0.93 -9.77 19.27
CA ASP A 21 -1.55 -10.84 20.02
C ASP A 21 -0.84 -12.13 19.58
N LYS A 22 -0.20 -12.81 20.53
CA LYS A 22 0.71 -13.95 20.27
C LYS A 22 0.00 -15.16 19.65
N ASP A 23 -1.32 -15.06 19.47
CA ASP A 23 -2.20 -16.10 18.93
C ASP A 23 -2.50 -15.93 17.42
N SER A 24 -1.88 -14.96 16.76
CA SER A 24 -2.13 -14.62 15.34
C SER A 24 -1.31 -15.42 14.32
N GLU A 25 -0.72 -16.56 14.69
CA GLU A 25 -0.11 -17.52 13.74
C GLU A 25 -1.15 -18.28 12.89
N LYS A 26 -2.39 -17.80 12.80
CA LYS A 26 -3.29 -18.24 11.75
C LYS A 26 -2.75 -17.71 10.42
N GLU A 27 -2.67 -18.58 9.43
CA GLU A 27 -2.41 -18.22 8.04
C GLU A 27 -3.56 -17.31 7.54
N GLU A 28 -3.52 -16.04 7.92
CA GLU A 28 -4.47 -15.04 7.45
C GLU A 28 -4.26 -14.82 5.96
N GLU A 29 -5.38 -14.73 5.22
CA GLU A 29 -5.36 -14.42 3.80
C GLU A 29 -4.56 -13.12 3.54
N PRO A 30 -3.74 -13.09 2.47
CA PRO A 30 -2.89 -11.94 2.22
C PRO A 30 -3.72 -10.70 1.87
N LEU A 31 -3.50 -9.58 2.57
CA LEU A 31 -4.04 -8.29 2.19
C LEU A 31 -3.32 -7.74 0.95
N LEU A 32 -4.09 -7.40 -0.08
CA LEU A 32 -3.59 -6.93 -1.37
C LEU A 32 -3.91 -5.45 -1.59
N LEU A 33 -2.94 -4.68 -2.06
CA LEU A 33 -3.12 -3.29 -2.46
C LEU A 33 -3.46 -3.20 -3.94
N PHE A 34 -4.59 -2.58 -4.26
CA PHE A 34 -4.95 -2.21 -5.62
C PHE A 34 -5.20 -0.70 -5.71
N LEU A 35 -4.68 -0.08 -6.77
CA LEU A 35 -4.99 1.31 -7.09
C LEU A 35 -5.96 1.34 -8.27
N ARG A 36 -7.02 2.13 -8.15
CA ARG A 36 -7.95 2.42 -9.24
C ARG A 36 -7.80 3.88 -9.65
N HIS A 37 -7.41 4.12 -10.89
CA HIS A 37 -7.56 5.44 -11.49
C HIS A 37 -9.05 5.69 -11.78
N THR A 38 -9.51 6.93 -11.68
CA THR A 38 -10.92 7.39 -11.55
C THR A 38 -11.99 6.57 -12.28
N GLN A 39 -11.71 6.01 -13.46
CA GLN A 39 -12.61 5.09 -14.19
C GLN A 39 -11.89 3.91 -14.87
N GLY A 40 -10.64 3.61 -14.49
CA GLY A 40 -9.80 2.60 -15.13
C GLY A 40 -9.76 1.22 -14.43
N PRO A 41 -8.95 0.29 -14.96
CA PRO A 41 -8.73 -1.02 -14.34
C PRO A 41 -8.01 -0.87 -12.99
N TYR A 42 -8.16 -1.88 -12.13
CA TYR A 42 -7.39 -1.99 -10.91
C TYR A 42 -5.95 -2.39 -11.22
N ILE A 43 -5.00 -1.66 -10.65
CA ILE A 43 -3.57 -1.94 -10.74
C ILE A 43 -3.12 -2.60 -9.44
N TYR A 44 -2.73 -3.87 -9.50
CA TYR A 44 -2.12 -4.55 -8.37
C TYR A 44 -0.80 -3.88 -8.00
N CYS A 45 -0.68 -3.50 -6.73
CA CYS A 45 0.42 -2.72 -6.18
C CYS A 45 1.16 -3.43 -5.04
N GLY A 46 0.88 -4.72 -4.79
CA GLY A 46 1.62 -5.58 -3.86
C GLY A 46 0.82 -6.04 -2.63
N ARG A 47 1.49 -6.80 -1.77
CA ARG A 47 0.95 -7.33 -0.51
C ARG A 47 1.23 -6.39 0.65
N LEU A 48 0.22 -6.16 1.48
CA LEU A 48 0.31 -5.32 2.66
C LEU A 48 0.53 -6.17 3.92
N GLY A 49 1.50 -5.75 4.73
CA GLY A 49 1.64 -6.15 6.12
C GLY A 49 1.17 -5.01 7.02
N TYR A 50 0.29 -5.30 7.96
CA TYR A 50 -0.19 -4.29 8.89
C TYR A 50 0.89 -3.89 9.90
N LEU A 51 1.03 -2.59 10.17
CA LEU A 51 1.99 -2.04 11.13
C LEU A 51 1.33 -1.28 12.30
N GLY A 52 0.01 -1.13 12.30
CA GLY A 52 -0.73 -0.39 13.33
C GLY A 52 -1.59 0.74 12.79
N HIS A 53 -2.34 1.38 13.69
CA HIS A 53 -3.08 2.60 13.44
C HIS A 53 -2.92 3.57 14.61
N ARG A 54 -3.16 4.87 14.38
CA ARG A 54 -3.16 5.90 15.43
C ARG A 54 -4.56 6.08 15.99
N ARG A 55 -4.84 5.52 17.17
CA ARG A 55 -6.16 5.61 17.82
C ARG A 55 -6.68 7.04 18.01
N GLY A 56 -5.78 7.99 18.24
CA GLY A 56 -6.12 9.39 18.49
C GLY A 56 -6.27 10.27 17.24
N SER A 57 -6.02 9.77 16.04
CA SER A 57 -6.05 10.62 14.84
C SER A 57 -7.48 10.81 14.31
N LYS A 58 -7.74 11.99 13.73
CA LYS A 58 -9.00 12.31 13.04
C LYS A 58 -8.65 12.95 11.69
N PRO A 59 -8.78 12.24 10.56
CA PRO A 59 -9.31 10.87 10.42
C PRO A 59 -8.37 9.77 10.98
N LEU A 60 -8.89 8.56 11.12
CA LEU A 60 -8.11 7.40 11.58
C LEU A 60 -6.97 7.09 10.60
N GLU A 61 -5.74 7.04 11.10
CA GLU A 61 -4.53 6.84 10.29
C GLU A 61 -4.02 5.42 10.47
N PHE A 62 -3.87 4.70 9.36
CA PHE A 62 -3.31 3.36 9.32
C PHE A 62 -1.91 3.37 8.72
N ARG A 63 -1.05 2.45 9.17
CA ARG A 63 0.26 2.23 8.59
C ARG A 63 0.40 0.78 8.15
N TRP A 64 0.94 0.65 6.94
CA TRP A 64 1.13 -0.60 6.25
C TRP A 64 2.55 -0.67 5.69
N GLN A 65 3.08 -1.88 5.62
CA GLN A 65 4.33 -2.22 4.96
C GLN A 65 4.03 -2.92 3.65
N LEU A 66 4.70 -2.49 2.58
CA LEU A 66 4.64 -3.21 1.31
C LEU A 66 5.65 -4.36 1.34
N LEU A 67 5.15 -5.60 1.36
CA LEU A 67 5.96 -6.80 1.63
C LEU A 67 6.78 -7.27 0.42
N ASP A 68 6.31 -6.98 -0.79
CA ASP A 68 6.89 -7.42 -2.06
C ASP A 68 7.25 -6.23 -2.97
N VAL A 69 7.65 -5.10 -2.36
CA VAL A 69 8.02 -3.87 -3.05
C VAL A 69 9.06 -4.06 -4.16
N ASN A 70 10.00 -5.00 -3.98
CA ASN A 70 11.06 -5.25 -4.96
C ASN A 70 10.57 -6.05 -6.18
N SER A 71 9.43 -6.73 -6.07
CA SER A 71 8.84 -7.51 -7.15
C SER A 71 7.95 -6.66 -8.07
N LEU A 72 7.66 -5.41 -7.68
CA LEU A 72 6.81 -4.50 -8.44
C LEU A 72 7.59 -3.72 -9.49
N GLN A 73 7.08 -3.76 -10.73
CA GLN A 73 7.54 -2.91 -11.82
C GLN A 73 6.97 -1.50 -11.66
N TRP A 74 7.48 -0.74 -10.69
CA TRP A 74 6.94 0.57 -10.30
C TRP A 74 6.90 1.57 -11.47
N GLU A 75 7.91 1.51 -12.34
CA GLU A 75 8.00 2.34 -13.55
C GLU A 75 6.84 2.08 -14.52
N LYS A 76 6.32 0.85 -14.56
CA LYS A 76 5.15 0.50 -15.37
C LYS A 76 3.88 1.05 -14.75
N VAL A 77 3.74 0.95 -13.42
CA VAL A 77 2.60 1.53 -12.67
C VAL A 77 2.55 3.04 -12.87
N GLN A 78 3.69 3.73 -12.73
CA GLN A 78 3.78 5.18 -12.94
C GLN A 78 3.39 5.60 -14.36
N ARG A 79 3.86 4.87 -15.38
CA ARG A 79 3.49 5.14 -16.77
C ARG A 79 2.00 4.94 -17.03
N LEU A 80 1.40 3.89 -16.48
CA LEU A 80 -0.03 3.64 -16.62
C LEU A 80 -0.85 4.78 -16.02
N LEU A 81 -0.49 5.23 -14.82
CA LEU A 81 -1.15 6.36 -14.16
C LEU A 81 -1.00 7.68 -14.94
N ALA A 82 0.18 7.95 -15.49
CA ALA A 82 0.43 9.17 -16.28
C ALA A 82 -0.29 9.15 -17.65
N SER A 83 -0.35 7.99 -18.31
CA SER A 83 -0.98 7.86 -19.64
C SER A 83 -2.51 8.12 -19.64
N SER A 84 -3.16 7.93 -18.50
CA SER A 84 -4.59 8.17 -18.34
C SER A 84 -4.95 9.65 -18.11
N GLU A 85 -3.97 10.53 -17.89
CA GLU A 85 -4.19 11.98 -17.71
C GLU A 85 -4.23 12.74 -19.04
N THR A 86 -3.70 12.15 -20.12
CA THR A 86 -3.61 12.83 -21.43
C THR A 86 -4.85 12.68 -22.32
N THR A 87 -5.74 11.74 -22.03
CA THR A 87 -6.95 11.49 -22.85
C THR A 87 -8.11 12.44 -22.54
N SER A 88 -8.07 13.21 -21.46
CA SER A 88 -9.14 14.13 -21.06
C SER A 88 -9.04 15.54 -21.65
N LYS A 89 -8.07 15.82 -22.52
CA LYS A 89 -7.82 17.17 -23.07
C LYS A 89 -8.18 17.39 -24.54
N THR A 90 -8.81 16.43 -25.23
CA THR A 90 -8.98 16.52 -26.69
C THR A 90 -10.42 16.34 -27.20
N ASP A 91 -11.43 16.76 -26.43
CA ASP A 91 -12.79 16.92 -26.97
C ASP A 91 -13.39 18.24 -26.47
N SER A 92 -13.03 19.33 -27.13
CA SER A 92 -13.78 20.58 -27.15
C SER A 92 -13.45 21.29 -28.45
N LYS A 93 -14.27 21.02 -29.47
CA LYS A 93 -14.41 21.87 -30.66
C LYS A 93 -15.87 21.97 -31.02
#